data_AF-A0A8K0HCV7-F1
#
_entry.id   AF-A0A8K0HCV7-F1
#
_cell.length_a   1.000
_cell.length_b   1.000
_cell.length_c   1.000
_cell.angle_alpha   90.00
_cell.angle_beta   90.00
_cell.angle_gamma   90.00
#
_symmetry.space_group_name_H-M   'P 1'
#
loop_
_entity.id
_entity.type
_entity.pdbx_description
1 polymer ?
#
loop_
_entity_poly.entity_id
_entity_poly.type
_entity_poly.pdbx_seq_one_letter_code
_entity_poly.pdbx_strand_id
1 'polypeptide(L)'
;MADALISILLDPLISITIEFLIQEVKLVKGVTEDVSSLKSMLVSIKDVLEGAEKKQLEDPCVRHCLDHLRDVSYDIDNVLDKWNTEILTSKIQKQNAPASKKDEIVALLM
;
A
#
# COMPACT_ATOMS: atom_id res chain seq x y z
N MET A 1 3.30 -10.50 18.69
CA MET A 1 2.03 -9.90 18.22
C MET A 1 2.28 -8.87 17.13
N ALA A 2 3.26 -7.99 17.33
CA ALA A 2 3.72 -7.06 16.31
C ALA A 2 4.32 -7.77 15.09
N ASP A 3 4.95 -8.95 15.26
CA ASP A 3 5.52 -9.73 14.15
C ASP A 3 4.50 -10.04 13.04
N ALA A 4 3.27 -10.38 13.43
CA ALA A 4 2.18 -10.59 12.47
C ALA A 4 1.79 -9.29 11.74
N LEU A 5 1.76 -8.15 12.44
CA LEU A 5 1.46 -6.84 11.85
C LEU A 5 2.55 -6.38 10.89
N ILE A 6 3.80 -6.66 11.23
CA ILE A 6 4.96 -6.37 10.39
C ILE A 6 4.88 -7.21 9.11
N SER A 7 4.69 -8.53 9.24
CA SER A 7 4.70 -9.45 8.10
C SER A 7 3.49 -9.31 7.17
N ILE A 8 2.28 -9.14 7.74
CA ILE A 8 1.03 -9.14 6.96
C ILE A 8 0.76 -7.77 6.33
N LEU A 9 1.09 -6.67 7.03
CA LEU A 9 0.70 -5.33 6.61
C LEU A 9 1.89 -4.45 6.24
N LEU A 10 2.83 -4.29 7.16
CA LEU A 10 3.88 -3.28 7.01
C LEU A 10 4.89 -3.65 5.92
N ASP A 11 5.35 -4.90 5.88
CA ASP A 11 6.31 -5.37 4.89
C ASP A 11 5.75 -5.31 3.46
N PRO A 12 4.51 -5.77 3.18
CA PRO A 12 3.88 -5.57 1.88
C PRO A 12 3.74 -4.11 1.48
N LEU A 13 3.33 -3.21 2.39
CA LEU A 13 3.21 -1.78 2.10
C LEU A 13 4.57 -1.12 1.80
N ILE A 14 5.62 -1.49 2.55
CA ILE A 14 6.99 -1.04 2.27
C ILE A 14 7.43 -1.54 0.89
N SER A 15 7.15 -2.80 0.54
CA SER A 15 7.47 -3.35 -0.79
C SER A 15 6.76 -2.58 -1.91
N ILE A 16 5.46 -2.34 -1.76
CA ILE A 16 4.65 -1.60 -2.76
C ILE A 16 5.18 -0.16 -2.93
N THR A 17 5.53 0.53 -1.84
CA THR A 17 6.09 1.89 -1.95
C THR A 17 7.46 1.91 -2.63
N ILE A 18 8.29 0.88 -2.42
CA ILE A 18 9.58 0.72 -3.13
C ILE A 18 9.34 0.44 -4.62
N GLU A 19 8.44 -0.47 -4.96
CA GLU A 19 8.08 -0.77 -6.35
C GLU A 19 7.56 0.47 -7.07
N PHE A 20 6.71 1.27 -6.41
CA PHE A 20 6.21 2.52 -6.96
C PHE A 20 7.36 3.50 -7.24
N LEU A 21 8.31 3.67 -6.31
CA LEU A 21 9.51 4.50 -6.52
C LEU A 21 10.40 4.00 -7.67
N ILE A 22 10.50 2.68 -7.88
CA ILE A 22 11.29 2.09 -8.96
C ILE A 22 10.60 2.25 -10.33
N GLN A 23 9.27 2.07 -10.39
CA GLN A 23 8.52 2.15 -11.64
C GLN A 23 8.28 3.59 -12.12
N GLU A 24 8.38 4.57 -11.22
CA GLU A 24 8.01 5.96 -11.49
C GLU A 24 9.22 6.88 -11.70
N VAL A 25 9.78 6.82 -12.91
CA VAL A 25 10.64 7.87 -13.48
C VAL A 25 9.80 8.92 -14.26
N LYS A 26 8.47 8.80 -14.29
CA LYS A 26 7.58 9.63 -15.13
C LYS A 26 6.51 10.42 -14.38
N LEU A 27 6.26 10.17 -13.09
CA LEU A 27 5.34 10.97 -12.28
C LEU A 27 5.85 12.37 -11.98
N VAL A 28 4.89 13.26 -11.73
CA VAL A 28 5.12 14.61 -11.25
C VAL A 28 5.94 14.54 -9.95
N LYS A 29 7.02 15.32 -9.87
CA LYS A 29 8.00 15.35 -8.76
C LYS A 29 7.38 15.25 -7.35
N GLY A 30 6.23 15.89 -7.13
CA GLY A 30 5.53 15.86 -5.83
C GLY A 30 5.07 14.46 -5.40
N VAL A 31 4.65 13.61 -6.34
CA VAL A 31 4.19 12.25 -5.99
C VAL A 31 5.35 11.36 -5.55
N THR A 32 6.54 11.54 -6.15
CA THR A 32 7.75 10.84 -5.71
C THR A 32 8.17 11.24 -4.29
N GLU A 33 8.06 12.53 -3.95
CA GLU A 33 8.34 13.05 -2.60
C GLU A 33 7.36 12.48 -1.56
N ASP A 34 6.06 12.46 -1.88
CA ASP A 34 5.02 11.91 -1.01
C ASP A 34 5.22 10.41 -0.75
N VAL A 35 5.53 9.64 -1.79
CA VAL A 35 5.76 8.18 -1.67
C VAL A 35 7.04 7.87 -0.89
N SER A 36 8.09 8.69 -1.06
CA SER A 36 9.32 8.57 -0.27
C SER A 36 9.08 8.85 1.21
N SER A 37 8.30 9.89 1.53
CA SER A 37 7.87 10.21 2.89
C SER A 37 7.05 9.07 3.50
N LEU A 38 6.09 8.53 2.75
CA LEU A 38 5.28 7.39 3.17
C LEU A 38 6.14 6.18 3.52
N LYS A 39 7.11 5.81 2.66
CA LYS A 39 8.07 4.74 2.96
C LYS A 39 8.81 4.99 4.27
N SER A 40 9.35 6.20 4.47
CA SER A 40 10.10 6.55 5.68
C SER A 40 9.24 6.40 6.95
N MET A 41 7.98 6.80 6.86
CA MET A 41 7.02 6.65 7.96
C MET A 41 6.75 5.17 8.27
N LEU A 42 6.52 4.34 7.23
CA LEU A 42 6.29 2.90 7.40
C LEU A 42 7.48 2.19 8.06
N VAL A 43 8.71 2.52 7.67
CA VAL A 43 9.93 1.99 8.32
C VAL A 43 10.00 2.42 9.77
N SER A 44 9.70 3.68 10.08
CA SER A 44 9.71 4.17 11.47
C SER A 44 8.68 3.43 12.34
N ILE A 45 7.50 3.14 11.78
CA ILE A 45 6.47 2.34 12.47
C ILE A 45 6.97 0.91 12.72
N LYS A 46 7.70 0.31 11.75
CA LYS A 46 8.31 -1.02 11.92
C LYS A 46 9.26 -1.04 13.13
N ASP A 47 10.17 -0.08 13.20
CA ASP A 47 11.15 -0.01 14.28
C ASP A 47 10.49 0.15 15.66
N VAL A 48 9.43 0.97 15.74
CA VAL A 48 8.63 1.14 16.97
C VAL A 48 7.95 -0.18 17.35
N LEU A 49 7.36 -0.88 16.39
CA LEU A 49 6.70 -2.17 16.60
C LEU A 49 7.66 -3.26 17.07
N GLU A 50 8.85 -3.35 16.47
CA GLU A 50 9.91 -4.28 16.89
C GLU A 50 10.40 -3.97 18.31
N GLY A 51 10.54 -2.68 18.65
CA GLY A 51 10.87 -2.26 20.01
C GLY A 51 9.78 -2.58 21.02
N ALA A 52 8.51 -2.40 20.64
CA ALA A 52 7.35 -2.71 21.46
C ALA A 52 7.19 -4.22 21.70
N GLU A 53 7.43 -5.06 20.68
CA GLU A 53 7.37 -6.53 20.80
C GLU A 53 8.30 -7.05 21.90
N LYS A 54 9.52 -6.50 21.99
CA LYS A 54 10.50 -6.85 23.03
C LYS A 54 10.03 -6.44 24.43
N LYS A 55 9.39 -5.27 24.54
CA LYS A 55 8.93 -4.70 25.81
C LYS A 55 7.61 -5.29 26.31
N GLN A 56 6.78 -5.87 25.45
CA GLN A 56 5.47 -6.40 25.83
C GLN A 56 5.52 -7.50 26.90
N LEU A 57 6.67 -8.19 27.02
CA LEU A 57 6.87 -9.27 28.00
C LEU A 57 6.98 -8.73 29.43
N GLU A 58 7.43 -7.49 29.57
CA GLU A 58 7.72 -6.84 30.85
C GLU A 58 6.69 -5.74 31.18
N ASP A 59 6.06 -5.15 30.15
CA ASP A 59 5.09 -4.07 30.29
C ASP A 59 3.70 -4.46 29.73
N PRO A 60 2.73 -4.77 30.62
CA PRO A 60 1.35 -5.08 30.22
C PRO A 60 0.65 -3.94 29.46
N CYS A 61 1.02 -2.68 29.69
CA CYS A 61 0.45 -1.55 28.94
C CYS A 61 0.91 -1.59 27.48
N VAL A 62 2.19 -1.92 27.23
CA VAL A 62 2.71 -2.11 25.87
C VAL A 62 2.01 -3.29 25.19
N ARG A 63 1.80 -4.40 25.90
CA ARG A 63 1.05 -5.54 25.38
C ARG A 63 -0.38 -5.15 24.97
N HIS A 64 -1.10 -4.44 25.83
CA HIS A 64 -2.46 -3.98 25.53
C HIS A 64 -2.49 -3.05 24.30
N CYS A 65 -1.50 -2.17 24.17
CA CYS A 65 -1.38 -1.30 23.00
C CYS A 65 -1.18 -2.11 21.70
N LEU A 66 -0.35 -3.16 21.73
CA LEU A 66 -0.12 -4.04 20.58
C LEU A 66 -1.36 -4.88 20.23
N ASP A 67 -2.08 -5.36 21.23
CA ASP A 67 -3.35 -6.08 21.04
C ASP A 67 -4.39 -5.17 20.35
N HIS A 68 -4.56 -3.93 20.82
CA HIS A 68 -5.48 -2.98 20.19
C HIS A 68 -5.04 -2.61 18.76
N LEU A 69 -3.74 -2.42 18.53
CA LEU A 69 -3.22 -2.13 17.19
C LEU A 69 -3.46 -3.30 16.23
N ARG A 70 -3.39 -4.54 16.71
CA ARG A 70 -3.76 -5.72 15.92
C ARG A 70 -5.21 -5.65 15.49
N ASP A 71 -6.12 -5.28 16.38
CA ASP A 71 -7.53 -5.21 16.05
C ASP A 71 -7.80 -4.15 14.97
N VAL A 72 -7.18 -2.96 15.08
CA VAL A 72 -7.26 -1.90 14.06
C VAL A 72 -6.66 -2.32 12.72
N SER A 73 -5.65 -3.19 12.71
CA SER A 73 -5.02 -3.63 11.45
C SER A 73 -5.96 -4.41 10.54
N TYR A 74 -6.92 -5.15 11.11
CA TYR A 74 -7.95 -5.83 10.32
C TYR A 74 -8.85 -4.84 9.58
N ASP A 75 -9.12 -3.67 10.15
CA ASP A 75 -9.86 -2.61 9.47
C ASP A 75 -9.05 -2.04 8.29
N ILE A 76 -7.73 -1.91 8.45
CA ILE A 76 -6.84 -1.43 7.39
C ILE A 76 -6.78 -2.44 6.24
N ASP A 77 -6.68 -3.74 6.54
CA ASP A 77 -6.66 -4.81 5.53
C ASP A 77 -7.92 -4.78 4.65
N ASN A 78 -9.09 -4.63 5.27
CA ASN A 78 -10.36 -4.45 4.56
C ASN A 78 -10.38 -3.23 3.61
N VAL A 79 -9.76 -2.12 4.03
CA VAL A 79 -9.65 -0.91 3.20
C VAL A 79 -8.68 -1.14 2.03
N LEU A 80 -7.57 -1.86 2.24
CA LEU A 80 -6.61 -2.19 1.20
C LEU A 80 -7.21 -3.13 0.14
N ASP A 81 -7.98 -4.13 0.54
CA ASP A 81 -8.69 -5.02 -0.38
C ASP A 81 -9.68 -4.26 -1.26
N LYS A 82 -10.41 -3.31 -0.67
CA LYS A 82 -11.31 -2.44 -1.42
C LYS A 82 -10.53 -1.58 -2.43
N TRP A 83 -9.41 -0.98 -2.01
CA TRP A 83 -8.56 -0.21 -2.92
C TRP A 83 -8.09 -1.07 -4.09
N ASN A 84 -7.54 -2.25 -3.82
CA ASN A 84 -7.05 -3.17 -4.85
C ASN A 84 -8.14 -3.53 -5.86
N THR A 85 -9.35 -3.79 -5.37
CA THR A 85 -10.52 -4.06 -6.21
C THR A 85 -10.85 -2.89 -7.14
N GLU A 86 -10.82 -1.66 -6.63
CA GLU A 86 -11.07 -0.44 -7.42
C GLU A 86 -9.98 -0.21 -8.49
N ILE A 87 -8.70 -0.41 -8.16
CA ILE A 87 -7.61 -0.32 -9.15
C ILE A 87 -7.83 -1.33 -10.28
N LEU A 88 -8.10 -2.59 -9.93
CA LEU A 88 -8.28 -3.66 -10.92
C LEU A 88 -9.50 -3.38 -11.80
N THR A 89 -10.60 -2.93 -11.19
CA THR A 89 -11.82 -2.56 -11.91
C THR A 89 -11.55 -1.40 -12.88
N SER A 90 -10.82 -0.37 -12.44
CA SER A 90 -10.42 0.76 -13.29
C SER A 90 -9.52 0.31 -14.46
N LYS A 91 -8.59 -0.62 -14.23
CA LYS A 91 -7.72 -1.18 -15.29
C LYS A 91 -8.54 -1.96 -16.33
N ILE A 92 -9.46 -2.81 -15.88
CA ILE A 92 -10.35 -3.59 -16.75
C ILE A 92 -11.24 -2.66 -17.58
N GLN A 93 -11.81 -1.61 -16.98
CA GLN A 93 -12.62 -0.63 -17.70
C GLN A 93 -11.80 0.15 -18.75
N LYS A 94 -10.55 0.51 -18.45
CA LYS A 94 -9.64 1.12 -19.43
C LYS A 94 -9.29 0.15 -20.57
N GLN A 95 -9.17 -1.15 -20.30
CA GLN A 95 -8.89 -2.18 -21.31
C GLN A 95 -10.11 -2.51 -22.18
N ASN A 96 -11.31 -2.44 -21.62
CA ASN A 96 -12.58 -2.70 -22.30
C ASN A 96 -13.23 -1.43 -22.88
N ALA A 97 -12.56 -0.28 -22.79
CA ALA A 97 -13.04 0.93 -23.43
C ALA A 97 -13.03 0.71 -24.95
N PRO A 98 -14.17 0.94 -25.66
CA PRO A 98 -14.19 0.81 -27.11
C PRO A 98 -13.15 1.75 -27.72
N ALA A 99 -12.43 1.26 -28.74
CA ALA A 99 -11.47 2.05 -29.49
C ALA A 99 -12.12 3.39 -29.89
N SER A 100 -11.38 4.48 -29.73
CA SER A 100 -11.89 5.80 -30.07
C SER A 100 -12.33 5.79 -31.54
N LYS A 101 -13.41 6.51 -31.91
CA LYS A 101 -13.86 6.64 -33.31
C LYS A 101 -12.73 7.07 -34.27
N LYS A 102 -11.66 7.69 -33.76
CA LYS A 102 -10.46 8.00 -34.55
C LYS A 102 -9.71 6.74 -35.01
N ASP A 103 -9.67 5.70 -34.19
CA ASP A 103 -8.97 4.44 -34.47
C ASP A 103 -9.75 3.59 -35.49
N GLU A 104 -11.09 3.63 -35.48
CA GLU A 104 -11.94 3.02 -36.51
C GLU A 104 -11.80 3.69 -37.88
N ILE A 105 -11.72 5.03 -37.93
CA ILE A 105 -11.54 5.78 -39.19
C ILE A 105 -10.17 5.47 -39.82
N VAL A 106 -9.13 5.33 -38.99
CA VAL A 106 -7.78 4.98 -39.45
C VAL A 106 -7.72 3.55 -39.99
N ALA A 107 -8.48 2.61 -39.40
CA ALA A 107 -8.57 1.23 -39.88
C ALA A 107 -9.39 1.07 -41.17
N LEU A 108 -10.35 1.96 -41.44
CA LEU A 108 -11.13 1.99 -42.69
C LEU A 108 -10.39 2.65 -43.86
N LEU A 109 -9.29 3.34 -43.60
CA LEU A 109 -8.49 4.07 -44.59
C LEU A 109 -7.19 3.37 -45.00
N MET A 110 -6.90 2.19 -44.44
CA MET A 110 -5.79 1.30 -44.84
C MET A 110 -6.32 0.09 -45.59
#